data_AF-A0A529K2V7-F1
#
_entry.id   AF-A0A529K2V7-F1
#
_cell.length_a   1.000
_cell.length_b   1.000
_cell.length_c   1.000
_cell.angle_alpha   90.00
_cell.angle_beta   90.00
_cell.angle_gamma   90.00
#
_symmetry.space_group_name_H-M   'P 1'
#
loop_
_entity.id
_entity.type
_entity.pdbx_description
1 polymer ?
#
loop_
_entity_poly.entity_id
_entity_poly.type
_entity_poly.pdbx_seq_one_letter_code
_entity_poly.pdbx_strand_id
1 'polypeptide(L)'
;MFTLLVEFADKISVFNVFRYITFRTGGALITAALIVFIFGPAIINSLRLRQGKGQPIRADGPQTHFKKAGTPTMGGLMILCGIIGSSLLWANLSSIYIWVVLLVT
;
A
#
# COMPACT_ATOMS: atom_id res chain seq x y z
N MET A 1 12.03 -7.58 -5.24
CA MET A 1 13.25 -6.91 -5.75
C MET A 1 14.44 -7.14 -4.82
N PHE A 2 14.32 -6.80 -3.53
CA PHE A 2 15.44 -6.87 -2.57
C PHE A 2 15.92 -8.29 -2.23
N THR A 3 15.13 -9.32 -2.55
CA THR A 3 15.59 -10.71 -2.44
C THR A 3 16.79 -11.01 -3.35
N LEU A 4 16.95 -10.28 -4.45
CA LEU A 4 18.09 -10.45 -5.36
C LEU A 4 19.42 -9.99 -4.72
N LEU A 5 19.36 -9.06 -3.75
CA LEU A 5 20.56 -8.60 -3.04
C LEU A 5 21.22 -9.71 -2.21
N VAL A 6 20.48 -10.78 -1.90
CA VAL A 6 21.00 -11.96 -1.19
C VAL A 6 22.12 -12.64 -1.98
N GLU A 7 22.13 -12.54 -3.31
CA GLU A 7 23.19 -13.10 -4.17
C GLU A 7 24.55 -12.42 -3.94
N PHE A 8 24.56 -11.19 -3.43
CA PHE A 8 25.78 -10.46 -3.08
C PHE A 8 26.18 -10.64 -1.61
N ALA A 9 25.45 -11.45 -0.83
CA ALA A 9 25.72 -11.65 0.58
C ALA A 9 27.10 -12.28 0.84
N ASP A 10 27.63 -13.03 -0.12
CA ASP A 10 28.97 -13.63 -0.04
C ASP A 10 30.09 -12.56 -0.08
N LYS A 11 29.81 -11.39 -0.67
CA LYS A 11 30.74 -10.24 -0.71
C LYS A 11 30.47 -9.22 0.40
N ILE A 12 29.20 -9.04 0.78
CA ILE A 12 28.77 -8.06 1.79
C ILE A 12 27.80 -8.74 2.75
N SER A 13 28.27 -9.01 3.97
CA SER A 13 27.52 -9.75 5.00
C SER A 13 26.18 -9.09 5.39
N VAL A 14 26.05 -7.77 5.24
CA VAL A 14 24.83 -7.01 5.54
C VAL A 14 23.63 -7.50 4.72
N PHE A 15 23.84 -7.98 3.49
CA PHE A 15 22.74 -8.48 2.66
C PHE A 15 22.13 -9.79 3.14
N ASN A 16 22.79 -10.48 4.08
CA ASN A 16 22.24 -11.69 4.69
C ASN A 16 20.95 -11.42 5.46
N VAL A 17 20.72 -10.18 5.91
CA VAL A 17 19.51 -9.77 6.61
C VAL A 17 18.25 -9.96 5.72
N PHE A 18 18.38 -9.85 4.40
CA PHE A 18 17.27 -10.10 3.46
C PHE A 18 16.91 -11.58 3.31
N ARG A 19 17.66 -12.53 3.87
CA ARG A 19 17.24 -13.94 3.93
C ARG A 19 16.12 -14.17 4.94
N TYR A 20 16.05 -13.35 5.98
CA TYR A 20 15.08 -13.53 7.05
C TYR A 20 13.71 -12.99 6.65
N ILE A 21 12.70 -13.86 6.65
CA ILE A 21 11.33 -13.49 6.30
C ILE A 21 10.76 -12.45 7.27
N THR A 22 11.11 -12.53 8.56
CA THR A 22 10.66 -11.58 9.60
C THR A 22 11.12 -10.16 9.30
N PHE A 23 12.40 -9.98 8.93
CA PHE A 23 12.94 -8.69 8.54
C PHE A 23 12.23 -8.14 7.30
N ARG A 24 12.04 -8.99 6.29
CA ARG A 24 11.35 -8.60 5.05
C ARG A 24 9.90 -8.20 5.29
N THR A 25 9.18 -8.94 6.13
CA THR A 25 7.80 -8.61 6.49
C THR A 25 7.73 -7.29 7.26
N GLY A 26 8.61 -7.08 8.24
CA GLY A 26 8.70 -5.81 8.96
C GLY A 26 9.00 -4.63 8.03
N GLY A 27 9.99 -4.79 7.14
CA GLY A 27 10.33 -3.81 6.12
C GLY A 27 9.17 -3.51 5.19
N ALA A 28 8.45 -4.53 4.71
CA ALA A 28 7.28 -4.37 3.85
C ALA A 28 6.15 -3.59 4.52
N LEU A 29 5.86 -3.86 5.80
CA LEU A 29 4.84 -3.14 6.56
C LEU A 29 5.19 -1.65 6.70
N ILE A 30 6.41 -1.34 7.11
CA ILE A 30 6.88 0.04 7.26
C ILE A 30 6.85 0.76 5.90
N THR A 31 7.31 0.09 4.85
CA THR A 31 7.36 0.68 3.51
C THR A 31 5.94 0.94 2.97
N ALA A 32 5.00 0.01 3.18
CA ALA A 32 3.60 0.21 2.80
C ALA A 32 2.98 1.42 3.53
N ALA A 33 3.22 1.53 4.84
CA ALA A 33 2.75 2.67 5.62
C ALA A 33 3.36 4.00 5.13
N LEU A 34 4.67 4.02 4.85
CA LEU A 34 5.34 5.20 4.29
C LEU A 34 4.77 5.59 2.93
N ILE A 35 4.53 4.64 2.03
CA ILE A 35 3.90 4.90 0.73
C ILE A 35 2.53 5.56 0.95
N VAL A 36 1.69 5.00 1.83
CA VAL A 36 0.35 5.55 2.10
C VAL A 36 0.42 6.93 2.75
N PHE A 37 1.34 7.17 3.69
CA PHE A 37 1.45 8.48 4.33
C PHE A 37 1.99 9.57 3.40
N ILE A 38 2.99 9.25 2.56
CA ILE A 38 3.62 10.20 1.65
C ILE A 38 2.68 10.51 0.48
N PHE A 39 2.12 9.48 -0.16
CA PHE A 39 1.28 9.64 -1.36
C PHE A 39 -0.21 9.81 -1.05
N GLY A 40 -0.64 9.52 0.18
CA GLY A 40 -2.04 9.56 0.60
C GLY A 40 -2.74 10.90 0.33
N PRO A 41 -2.18 12.05 0.72
CA PRO A 41 -2.80 13.35 0.42
C PRO A 41 -3.02 13.59 -1.07
N ALA A 42 -2.07 13.18 -1.92
CA ALA A 42 -2.18 13.30 -3.37
C ALA A 42 -3.29 12.41 -3.94
N ILE A 43 -3.38 11.16 -3.47
CA ILE A 43 -4.44 10.22 -3.86
C ILE A 43 -5.81 10.75 -3.41
N ILE A 44 -5.93 11.24 -2.17
CA ILE A 44 -7.17 11.81 -1.63
C ILE A 44 -7.62 13.01 -2.46
N ASN A 45 -6.71 13.94 -2.79
CA ASN A 45 -7.05 15.11 -3.59
C ASN A 45 -7.48 14.73 -5.01
N SER A 46 -6.78 13.76 -5.63
CA SER A 46 -7.16 13.24 -6.95
C SER A 46 -8.55 12.59 -6.93
N LEU A 47 -8.85 11.79 -5.91
CA LEU A 47 -10.15 11.15 -5.74
C LEU A 47 -11.25 12.17 -5.48
N ARG A 48 -10.98 13.21 -4.68
CA ARG A 48 -11.95 14.29 -4.41
C ARG A 48 -12.30 15.06 -5.68
N LEU A 49 -11.32 15.34 -6.54
CA LEU A 49 -11.54 15.94 -7.86
C LEU A 49 -12.40 15.06 -8.78
N ARG A 50 -12.12 13.74 -8.80
CA ARG A 50 -12.81 12.79 -9.67
C ARG A 50 -14.21 12.40 -9.20
N GLN A 51 -14.42 12.29 -7.89
CA GLN A 51 -15.71 11.88 -7.27
C GLN A 51 -16.59 13.08 -6.89
N GLY A 52 -16.08 14.32 -6.95
CA GLY A 52 -16.84 15.53 -6.66
C GLY A 52 -17.30 15.62 -5.19
N LYS A 53 -18.62 15.53 -4.96
CA LYS A 53 -19.24 15.72 -3.63
C LYS A 53 -19.18 14.49 -2.72
N GLY A 54 -18.53 13.40 -3.15
CA GLY A 54 -18.46 12.16 -2.38
C GLY A 54 -19.78 11.39 -2.36
N GLN A 55 -19.99 10.56 -1.33
CA GLN A 55 -21.20 9.75 -1.18
C GLN A 55 -22.44 10.64 -1.01
N PRO A 56 -23.55 10.42 -1.76
CA PRO A 56 -24.78 11.18 -1.58
C PRO A 56 -25.31 10.96 -0.16
N ILE A 57 -25.30 12.03 0.64
CA ILE A 57 -25.79 11.99 2.02
C ILE A 57 -27.31 12.04 1.98
N ARG A 58 -27.96 11.06 2.60
CA ARG A 58 -29.42 11.02 2.72
C ARG A 58 -29.89 12.16 3.63
N ALA A 59 -30.93 12.88 3.21
CA ALA A 59 -31.49 14.02 3.95
C ALA A 59 -32.10 13.59 5.30
N ASP A 60 -32.54 12.34 5.42
CA ASP A 60 -33.19 11.78 6.62
C ASP A 60 -32.19 11.34 7.71
N GLY A 61 -30.89 11.57 7.50
CA GLY A 61 -29.83 11.13 8.40
C GLY A 61 -29.56 12.09 9.57
N PRO A 62 -28.89 11.63 10.64
CA PRO A 62 -28.48 12.50 11.75
C PRO A 62 -27.59 13.65 11.26
N GLN A 63 -27.74 14.86 11.82
CA GLN A 63 -26.97 16.04 11.41
C GLN A 63 -25.43 15.83 11.47
N THR A 64 -24.96 14.93 12.33
CA THR A 64 -23.54 14.57 12.45
C THR A 64 -22.96 13.92 11.19
N HIS A 65 -23.78 13.30 10.33
CA HIS A 65 -23.33 12.69 9.08
C HIS A 65 -22.97 13.74 8.01
N PHE A 66 -23.55 14.95 8.06
CA PHE A 66 -23.20 16.02 7.13
C PHE A 66 -21.77 16.53 7.32
N LYS A 67 -21.14 16.34 8.48
CA LYS A 67 -19.71 16.65 8.70
C LYS A 67 -18.77 15.80 7.85
N LYS A 68 -19.22 14.63 7.37
CA LYS A 68 -18.45 13.74 6.49
C LYS A 68 -18.69 14.04 5.00
N ALA A 69 -19.45 15.09 4.68
CA ALA A 69 -19.70 15.51 3.30
C ALA A 69 -18.37 15.84 2.59
N GLY A 70 -18.14 15.22 1.44
CA GLY A 70 -16.96 15.48 0.62
C GLY A 70 -15.72 14.65 0.96
N THR A 71 -15.75 13.69 1.89
CA THR A 71 -14.67 12.70 1.99
C THR A 71 -14.81 11.66 0.87
N PRO A 72 -13.78 11.44 0.03
CA PRO A 72 -13.83 10.49 -1.07
C PRO A 72 -13.97 9.05 -0.58
N THR A 73 -14.60 8.20 -1.38
CA THR A 73 -15.01 6.84 -1.03
C THR A 73 -14.17 5.79 -1.75
N MET A 74 -12.84 5.84 -1.57
CA MET A 74 -11.89 4.92 -2.22
C MET A 74 -10.61 4.69 -1.39
N GLY A 75 -10.74 4.59 -0.06
CA GLY A 75 -9.58 4.30 0.82
C GLY A 75 -8.89 2.97 0.50
N GLY A 76 -9.61 2.00 -0.05
CA GLY A 76 -9.06 0.73 -0.51
C GLY A 76 -7.98 0.90 -1.57
N LEU A 77 -8.10 1.88 -2.48
CA LEU A 77 -7.09 2.17 -3.49
C LEU A 77 -5.75 2.55 -2.85
N MET A 78 -5.78 3.34 -1.78
CA MET A 78 -4.57 3.73 -1.06
C MET A 78 -3.89 2.51 -0.43
N ILE A 79 -4.68 1.63 0.18
CA ILE A 79 -4.19 0.39 0.78
C ILE A 79 -3.55 -0.51 -0.29
N LEU A 80 -4.23 -0.70 -1.43
CA LEU A 80 -3.72 -1.49 -2.55
C LEU A 80 -2.41 -0.93 -3.11
N CYS A 81 -2.33 0.40 -3.33
CA CYS A 81 -1.09 1.03 -3.77
C CYS A 81 0.07 0.77 -2.80
N GLY A 82 -0.19 0.86 -1.49
CA GLY A 82 0.81 0.58 -0.45
C GLY A 82 1.26 -0.88 -0.44
N ILE A 83 0.32 -1.82 -0.50
CA ILE A 83 0.58 -3.27 -0.48
C ILE A 83 1.31 -3.71 -1.76
N ILE A 84 0.86 -3.27 -2.93
CA ILE A 84 1.49 -3.62 -4.20
C ILE A 84 2.91 -3.06 -4.24
N GLY A 85 3.09 -1.78 -3.90
CA GLY A 85 4.41 -1.14 -3.89
C GLY A 85 5.38 -1.82 -2.91
N SER A 86 4.96 -2.10 -1.69
CA SER A 86 5.82 -2.77 -0.71
C SER A 86 6.11 -4.23 -1.09
N SER A 87 5.14 -4.94 -1.64
CA SER A 87 5.31 -6.34 -2.09
C SER A 87 6.29 -6.43 -3.25
N LEU A 88 6.24 -5.52 -4.23
CA LEU A 88 7.21 -5.51 -5.34
C LEU A 88 8.65 -5.32 -4.85
N LEU A 89 8.84 -4.52 -3.82
CA LEU A 89 10.14 -4.27 -3.21
C LEU A 89 10.63 -5.50 -2.40
N TRP A 90 9.82 -5.97 -1.45
CA TRP A 90 10.24 -6.91 -0.40
C TRP A 90 9.90 -8.37 -0.68
N ALA A 91 8.93 -8.67 -1.54
CA ALA A 91 8.51 -10.04 -1.85
C ALA A 91 9.50 -10.73 -2.81
N ASN A 92 9.45 -12.07 -2.81
CA ASN A 92 10.26 -12.89 -3.72
C ASN A 92 9.55 -12.99 -5.07
N LEU A 93 9.93 -12.15 -6.03
CA LEU A 93 9.29 -12.07 -7.35
C LEU A 93 9.50 -13.32 -8.21
N SER A 94 10.37 -14.25 -7.83
CA SER A 94 10.49 -15.54 -8.50
C SER A 94 9.38 -16.53 -8.12
N SER A 95 8.60 -16.23 -7.07
CA SER A 95 7.49 -17.07 -6.62
C SER A 95 6.22 -16.78 -7.39
N ILE A 96 5.65 -17.80 -8.05
CA ILE A 96 4.36 -17.70 -8.74
C ILE A 96 3.22 -17.28 -7.80
N TYR A 97 3.26 -17.70 -6.54
CA TYR A 97 2.24 -17.37 -5.55
C TYR A 97 2.11 -15.87 -5.30
N ILE A 98 3.23 -15.13 -5.33
CA ILE A 98 3.21 -13.67 -5.14
C ILE A 98 2.51 -13.00 -6.32
N TRP A 99 2.77 -13.45 -7.54
CA TRP A 99 2.10 -12.91 -8.72
C TRP A 99 0.61 -13.21 -8.74
N VAL A 100 0.21 -14.43 -8.35
CA VAL A 100 -1.21 -14.79 -8.24
C VAL A 100 -1.93 -13.88 -7.23
N VAL A 101 -1.33 -13.68 -6.05
CA VAL A 101 -1.90 -12.76 -5.04
C VAL A 101 -1.98 -11.35 -5.60
N LEU A 102 -0.89 -10.80 -6.15
CA LEU A 102 -0.87 -9.43 -6.69
C LEU A 102 -1.85 -9.20 -7.85
N LEU A 103 -2.20 -10.23 -8.62
CA LEU A 103 -3.18 -10.11 -9.71
C LEU A 103 -4.61 -10.04 -9.17
N VAL A 104 -4.90 -10.82 -8.12
CA VAL A 104 -6.24 -10.88 -7.51
C VAL A 104 -6.52 -9.70 -6.58
N THR A 105 -5.49 -9.11 -5.99
CA THR A 105 -5.60 -8.01 -5.00
C THR A 105 -5.82 -6.67 -5.69
#